data_AF-A0AAV0NRB5-F1
#
_entry.id   AF-A0AAV0NRB5-F1
#
_cell.length_a   1.000
_cell.length_b   1.000
_cell.length_c   1.000
_cell.angle_alpha   90.00
_cell.angle_beta   90.00
_cell.angle_gamma   90.00
#
_symmetry.space_group_name_H-M   'P 1'
#
loop_
_entity.id
_entity.type
_entity.pdbx_description
1 polymer ?
#
loop_
_entity_poly.entity_id
_entity_poly.type
_entity_poly.pdbx_seq_one_letter_code
_entity_poly.pdbx_strand_id
1 'polypeptide(L)'
;MDGSVKLPLEESRQYRLRFLDFFHATMSVMVFVAVALFDKNVLSCFFREPTEEVKELLSTLPLGIGLVSSLLFLAFPTKRHGIGTPVSQE
;
A
#
# COMPACT_ATOMS: atom_id res chain seq x y z
N MET A 1 -10.00 -27.31 16.31
CA MET A 1 -11.26 -26.54 16.28
C MET A 1 -11.39 -26.02 14.88
N ASP A 2 -12.07 -26.78 14.02
CA ASP A 2 -12.16 -26.47 12.59
C ASP A 2 -13.28 -25.46 12.38
N GLY A 3 -12.95 -24.20 12.65
CA GLY A 3 -13.84 -23.04 12.48
C GLY A 3 -14.05 -22.70 11.00
N SER A 4 -14.35 -23.69 10.15
CA SER A 4 -14.71 -23.44 8.76
C SER A 4 -16.18 -23.01 8.70
N VAL A 5 -16.41 -21.73 8.99
CA VAL A 5 -17.69 -21.08 8.68
C VAL A 5 -17.78 -20.98 7.16
N LYS A 6 -18.57 -21.88 6.55
CA LYS A 6 -18.88 -21.82 5.12
C LYS A 6 -19.91 -20.72 4.90
N LEU A 7 -19.45 -19.54 4.49
CA LEU A 7 -20.33 -18.44 4.09
C LEU A 7 -21.15 -18.86 2.85
N PRO A 8 -22.42 -18.45 2.76
CA PRO A 8 -23.21 -18.61 1.54
C PRO A 8 -22.47 -18.06 0.31
N LEU A 9 -22.67 -18.67 -0.86
CA LEU A 9 -21.92 -18.35 -2.08
C LEU A 9 -22.01 -16.85 -2.47
N GLU A 10 -23.17 -16.21 -2.28
CA GLU A 10 -23.35 -14.78 -2.54
C GLU A 10 -22.51 -13.90 -1.62
N GLU A 11 -22.46 -14.21 -0.31
CA GLU A 11 -21.58 -13.50 0.63
C GLU A 11 -20.11 -13.74 0.30
N SER A 12 -19.71 -14.94 -0.12
CA SER A 12 -18.31 -15.21 -0.46
C SER A 12 -17.82 -14.39 -1.68
N ARG A 13 -18.72 -14.09 -2.64
CA ARG A 13 -18.39 -13.29 -3.82
C ARG A 13 -18.03 -11.85 -3.48
N GLN A 14 -18.64 -11.27 -2.44
CA GLN A 14 -18.35 -9.89 -2.02
C GLN A 14 -16.92 -9.73 -1.48
N TYR A 15 -16.35 -10.82 -0.95
CA TYR A 15 -14.99 -10.84 -0.42
C TYR A 15 -13.93 -11.10 -1.49
N ARG A 16 -14.31 -11.54 -2.70
CA ARG A 16 -13.36 -11.87 -3.77
C ARG A 16 -12.47 -10.68 -4.14
N LEU A 17 -11.17 -10.92 -4.32
CA LEU A 17 -10.22 -9.88 -4.72
C LEU A 17 -10.60 -9.27 -6.08
N ARG A 18 -10.46 -7.95 -6.18
CA ARG A 18 -10.68 -7.13 -7.36
C ARG A 18 -9.36 -6.53 -7.82
N PHE A 19 -9.27 -6.15 -9.09
CA PHE A 19 -8.08 -5.48 -9.63
C PHE A 19 -7.68 -4.23 -8.82
N LEU A 20 -8.67 -3.46 -8.35
CA LEU A 20 -8.44 -2.30 -7.49
C LEU A 20 -7.77 -2.66 -6.15
N ASP A 21 -7.97 -3.86 -5.62
CA ASP A 21 -7.29 -4.32 -4.40
C ASP A 21 -5.77 -4.42 -4.64
N PHE A 22 -5.34 -4.93 -5.80
CA PHE A 22 -3.93 -4.99 -6.19
C PHE A 22 -3.33 -3.60 -6.46
N PHE A 23 -4.11 -2.72 -7.06
CA PHE A 23 -3.72 -1.32 -7.27
C PHE A 23 -3.42 -0.63 -5.93
N HIS A 24 -4.34 -0.73 -4.96
CA HIS A 24 -4.15 -0.15 -3.63
C HIS A 24 -2.96 -0.77 -2.91
N ALA A 25 -2.81 -2.10 -2.96
CA ALA A 25 -1.68 -2.79 -2.34
C ALA A 25 -0.34 -2.29 -2.91
N THR A 26 -0.25 -2.15 -4.23
CA THR A 26 0.98 -1.65 -4.91
C THR A 26 1.28 -0.22 -4.50
N MET A 27 0.27 0.66 -4.46
CA MET A 27 0.43 2.04 -4.00
C MET A 27 0.87 2.11 -2.54
N SER A 28 0.31 1.26 -1.67
CA SER A 28 0.74 1.19 -0.26
C SER A 28 2.19 0.74 -0.11
N VAL A 29 2.64 -0.25 -0.89
CA VAL A 29 4.06 -0.66 -0.91
C VAL A 29 4.95 0.47 -1.40
N MET A 30 4.56 1.17 -2.47
CA MET A 30 5.31 2.33 -2.98
C MET A 30 5.44 3.43 -1.92
N VAL A 31 4.37 3.76 -1.22
CA VAL A 31 4.39 4.73 -0.12
C VAL A 31 5.31 4.27 1.01
N PHE A 32 5.23 2.99 1.40
CA PHE A 32 6.12 2.43 2.41
C PHE A 32 7.60 2.55 2.00
N VAL A 33 7.93 2.20 0.76
CA VAL A 33 9.29 2.34 0.22
C VAL A 33 9.71 3.81 0.20
N ALA A 34 8.84 4.72 -0.23
CA ALA A 34 9.12 6.15 -0.22
C ALA A 34 9.46 6.67 1.19
N VAL A 35 8.69 6.26 2.20
CA VAL A 35 8.93 6.62 3.61
C VAL A 35 10.23 5.99 4.12
N ALA A 36 10.49 4.73 3.80
CA ALA A 36 11.72 4.05 4.19
C ALA A 36 12.96 4.72 3.57
N LEU A 37 12.89 5.12 2.30
CA LEU A 37 13.95 5.87 1.62
C LEU A 37 14.11 7.31 2.12
N PHE A 38 13.20 7.83 2.93
CA PHE A 38 13.38 9.11 3.60
C PHE A 38 14.31 9.01 4.83
N ASP A 39 14.52 7.78 5.34
CA ASP A 39 15.40 7.52 6.47
C ASP A 39 16.87 7.39 6.03
N LYS A 40 17.76 8.19 6.63
CA LYS A 40 19.19 8.21 6.28
C LYS A 40 19.91 6.90 6.63
N ASN A 41 19.48 6.18 7.65
CA ASN A 41 20.05 4.89 8.02
C ASN A 41 19.65 3.83 6.97
N VAL A 42 18.39 3.82 6.54
CA VAL A 42 17.94 2.95 5.44
C VAL A 42 18.71 3.29 4.16
N LEU A 43 18.78 4.57 3.80
CA LEU A 43 19.53 5.01 2.62
C LEU A 43 21.00 4.60 2.68
N SER A 44 21.69 4.80 3.79
CA SER A 44 23.11 4.42 3.92
C SER A 44 23.33 2.90 3.90
N CYS A 45 22.35 2.10 4.31
CA CYS A 45 22.40 0.64 4.19
C CYS A 45 22.28 0.17 2.73
N PHE A 46 21.36 0.76 1.97
CA PHE A 46 21.06 0.36 0.58
C PHE A 46 21.93 1.08 -0.47
N PHE A 47 22.37 2.30 -0.18
CA PHE A 47 23.13 3.19 -1.06
C PHE A 47 24.37 3.69 -0.30
N ARG A 48 25.44 2.88 -0.30
CA ARG A 48 26.67 3.18 0.44
C ARG A 48 27.50 4.30 -0.21
N GLU A 49 27.51 4.37 -1.54
CA GLU A 49 28.18 5.41 -2.33
C GLU A 49 27.33 5.83 -3.54
N PRO A 50 26.17 6.49 -3.34
CA PRO A 50 25.34 6.95 -4.43
C PRO A 50 26.04 8.11 -5.17
N THR A 51 25.92 8.11 -6.50
CA THR A 51 26.31 9.27 -7.33
C THR A 51 25.45 10.48 -6.98
N GLU A 52 25.91 11.69 -7.32
CA GLU A 52 25.14 12.92 -7.06
C GLU A 52 23.75 12.89 -7.73
N GLU A 53 23.66 12.32 -8.93
CA GLU A 53 22.38 12.10 -9.63
C GLU A 53 21.43 11.20 -8.82
N VAL A 54 21.93 10.11 -8.26
CA VAL A 54 21.11 9.19 -7.44
C VAL A 54 20.67 9.86 -6.14
N LYS A 55 21.53 10.68 -5.51
CA LYS A 55 21.15 11.44 -4.31
C LYS A 55 20.02 12.43 -4.60
N GLU A 56 20.11 13.14 -5.72
CA GLU A 56 19.09 14.09 -6.14
C GLU A 56 17.74 13.38 -6.37
N LEU A 57 17.76 12.26 -7.10
CA LEU A 57 16.59 11.43 -7.31
C LEU A 57 16.00 10.92 -5.97
N LEU A 58 16.83 10.38 -5.07
CA LEU A 58 16.38 9.87 -3.78
C LEU A 58 15.79 10.97 -2.88
N SER A 59 16.22 12.22 -3.04
CA SER A 59 15.69 13.36 -2.26
C SER A 59 14.30 13.81 -2.73
N THR A 60 14.00 13.67 -4.02
CA THR A 60 12.75 14.15 -4.64
C THR A 60 11.71 13.04 -4.83
N LEU A 61 12.15 11.79 -4.96
CA LEU A 61 11.32 10.62 -5.21
C LEU A 61 10.24 10.40 -4.12
N PRO A 62 10.53 10.50 -2.80
CA PRO A 62 9.50 10.30 -1.78
C PRO A 62 8.36 11.31 -1.85
N LEU A 63 8.68 12.58 -2.16
CA LEU A 63 7.69 13.63 -2.34
C LEU A 63 6.80 13.36 -3.56
N GLY A 64 7.41 12.99 -4.69
CA GLY A 64 6.70 12.65 -5.92
C GLY A 64 5.74 11.46 -5.72
N ILE A 65 6.22 10.39 -5.09
CA ILE A 65 5.39 9.22 -4.77
C ILE A 65 4.24 9.62 -3.85
N GLY A 66 4.51 10.37 -2.78
CA GLY A 66 3.48 10.81 -1.83
C GLY A 66 2.37 11.63 -2.47
N LEU A 67 2.72 12.57 -3.37
CA LEU A 67 1.74 13.38 -4.10
C LEU A 67 0.89 12.52 -5.04
N VAL A 68 1.54 11.71 -5.88
CA VAL A 68 0.84 10.85 -6.86
C VAL A 68 -0.05 9.83 -6.15
N SER A 69 0.48 9.16 -5.11
CA SER A 69 -0.29 8.17 -4.35
C SER A 69 -1.51 8.81 -3.68
N SER A 70 -1.37 10.02 -3.11
CA SER A 70 -2.48 10.72 -2.47
C SER A 70 -3.62 11.01 -3.45
N LEU A 71 -3.29 11.51 -4.65
CA LEU A 71 -4.28 11.75 -5.71
C LEU A 71 -4.95 10.45 -6.15
N LEU A 72 -4.17 9.38 -6.32
CA LEU A 72 -4.70 8.09 -6.76
C LEU A 72 -5.59 7.42 -5.71
N PHE A 73 -5.26 7.49 -4.42
CA PHE A 73 -6.12 6.97 -3.36
C PHE A 73 -7.43 7.77 -3.24
N LEU A 74 -7.40 9.08 -3.48
CA LEU A 74 -8.61 9.90 -3.54
C LEU A 74 -9.47 9.60 -4.77
N ALA A 75 -8.86 9.41 -5.93
CA ALA A 75 -9.55 9.13 -7.19
C ALA A 75 -10.18 7.72 -7.23
N PHE A 76 -9.53 6.75 -6.58
CA PHE A 76 -9.96 5.35 -6.55
C PHE A 76 -10.21 4.90 -5.11
N PRO A 77 -11.29 5.33 -4.44
CA PRO A 77 -11.54 4.93 -3.05
C PRO A 77 -11.90 3.44 -2.94
N THR A 78 -11.55 2.83 -1.80
CA THR A 78 -11.95 1.46 -1.44
C THR A 78 -12.88 1.44 -0.23
N LYS A 79 -13.84 0.50 -0.22
CA LYS A 79 -14.70 0.20 0.93
C LYS A 79 -14.20 -1.01 1.74
N ARG A 80 -13.03 -1.53 1.40
CA ARG A 80 -12.41 -2.65 2.13
C ARG A 80 -11.97 -2.17 3.50
N HIS A 81 -12.40 -2.89 4.52
CA HIS A 81 -12.02 -2.61 5.89
C HIS A 81 -10.69 -3.30 6.26
N GLY A 82 -9.93 -2.66 7.14
CA GLY A 82 -8.67 -3.20 7.66
C GLY A 82 -8.88 -4.25 8.75
N ILE A 83 -7.76 -4.78 9.25
CA ILE A 83 -7.75 -5.71 10.39
C ILE A 83 -8.29 -5.00 11.64
N GLY A 84 -9.20 -5.64 12.36
CA GLY A 84 -9.82 -5.11 13.59
C GLY A 84 -11.16 -4.40 13.38
N THR A 85 -11.62 -4.29 12.15
CA THR A 85 -12.97 -3.77 11.85
C THR A 85 -14.00 -4.89 12.02
N PRO A 86 -15.09 -4.69 12.80
CA PRO A 86 -16.10 -5.73 12.96
C PRO A 86 -16.75 -6.04 11.61
N VAL A 87 -17.02 -7.33 11.37
CA VAL A 87 -17.81 -7.74 10.22
C VAL A 87 -19.23 -7.23 10.46
N SER A 88 -19.68 -6.28 9.65
CA SER A 88 -21.08 -5.85 9.64
C SER A 88 -21.94 -7.04 9.24
N GLN A 89 -22.70 -7.58 10.19
CA GLN A 89 -23.87 -8.41 9.88
C GLN A 89 -24.95 -7.46 9.39
N GLU A 90 -25.20 -7.42 8.09
CA GLU A 90 -26.46 -6.89 7.57
C GLU A 90 -27.56 -7.95 7.71
#